data_AF-A0A078FQI0-F1
#
_entry.id   AF-A0A078FQI0-F1
#
_cell.length_a   1.000
_cell.length_b   1.000
_cell.length_c   1.000
_cell.angle_alpha   90.00
_cell.angle_beta   90.00
_cell.angle_gamma   90.00
#
_symmetry.space_group_name_H-M   'P 1'
#
loop_
_entity.id
_entity.type
_entity.pdbx_description
1 polymer ?
#
loop_
_entity_poly.entity_id
_entity_poly.type
_entity_poly.pdbx_seq_one_letter_code
_entity_poly.pdbx_strand_id
1 'polypeptide(L)'
;MAVSPCTTPELQDLLPFRCSNTQIQALETPTHHHLFFECGFSETIWAYFAAKVWPNPPLDLHSAAAWINMARNNFSPQARCIIKLVFQSSIYLIWKERNLRIFTSTSSTTNTVHSAVDRKIRDQLLSIQPSPRIQPSFLQFFFACTRPL
;
A
#
# COMPACT_ATOMS: atom_id res chain seq x y z
N MET A 1 -24.69 -26.85 37.26
CA MET A 1 -23.90 -26.69 36.03
C MET A 1 -24.04 -25.24 35.58
N ALA A 2 -23.06 -24.40 35.90
CA ALA A 2 -23.03 -23.01 35.45
C ALA A 2 -22.10 -22.92 34.24
N VAL A 3 -22.63 -22.53 33.09
CA VAL A 3 -21.84 -22.24 31.89
C VAL A 3 -21.08 -20.95 32.17
N SER A 4 -19.76 -21.02 32.26
CA SER A 4 -18.91 -19.83 32.35
C SER A 4 -18.93 -19.11 31.00
N PRO A 5 -19.00 -17.77 30.96
CA PRO A 5 -18.87 -17.03 29.72
C PRO A 5 -17.42 -17.13 29.24
N CYS A 6 -17.23 -17.50 27.98
CA CYS A 6 -15.95 -17.41 27.30
C CYS A 6 -15.61 -15.91 27.16
N THR A 7 -14.82 -15.38 28.09
CA THR A 7 -14.27 -14.03 27.99
C THR A 7 -13.22 -14.04 26.90
N THR A 8 -13.60 -13.61 25.69
CA THR A 8 -12.63 -13.29 24.65
C THR A 8 -11.72 -12.19 25.19
N PRO A 9 -10.39 -12.38 25.24
CA PRO A 9 -9.49 -11.31 25.61
C PRO A 9 -9.56 -10.23 24.53
N GLU A 10 -10.14 -9.12 24.97
CA GLU A 10 -10.01 -7.74 24.52
C GLU A 10 -8.99 -7.49 23.39
N LEU A 11 -9.51 -6.94 22.29
CA LEU A 11 -8.78 -6.35 21.14
C LEU A 11 -7.88 -5.15 21.52
N GLN A 12 -7.50 -5.00 22.79
CA GLN A 12 -6.69 -3.92 23.34
C GLN A 12 -5.18 -4.24 23.38
N ASP A 13 -4.79 -5.48 23.08
CA ASP A 13 -3.38 -5.91 23.02
C ASP A 13 -2.69 -5.65 21.65
N LEU A 14 -3.31 -4.83 20.78
CA LEU A 14 -2.63 -4.36 19.57
C LEU A 14 -1.60 -3.28 19.95
N LEU A 15 -0.46 -3.79 20.42
CA LEU A 15 0.68 -3.04 20.88
C LEU A 15 1.14 -2.01 19.86
N PRO A 16 1.69 -0.89 20.33
CA PRO A 16 1.78 0.24 19.45
C PRO A 16 3.25 0.55 19.07
N PHE A 17 3.49 0.91 17.80
CA PHE A 17 4.72 0.51 17.09
C PHE A 17 5.60 1.69 16.63
N ARG A 18 6.90 1.65 16.92
CA ARG A 18 7.91 2.56 16.35
C ARG A 18 8.64 1.91 15.18
N CYS A 19 8.93 2.67 14.12
CA CYS A 19 9.67 2.17 12.96
C CYS A 19 11.09 2.75 12.93
N SER A 20 12.10 1.89 13.16
CA SER A 20 13.49 2.17 12.77
C SER A 20 13.83 1.28 11.58
N ASN A 21 14.75 1.69 10.70
CA ASN A 21 15.06 1.05 9.41
C ASN A 21 15.27 -0.49 9.43
N THR A 22 15.45 -1.12 10.60
CA THR A 22 15.61 -2.57 10.78
C THR A 22 14.81 -3.19 11.93
N GLN A 23 14.10 -2.43 12.77
CA GLN A 23 13.40 -2.99 13.94
C GLN A 23 12.10 -2.24 14.28
N ILE A 24 11.07 -3.00 14.62
CA ILE A 24 9.80 -2.52 15.17
C ILE A 24 9.81 -2.85 16.66
N GLN A 25 9.74 -1.83 17.53
CA GLN A 25 9.64 -1.99 18.98
C GLN A 25 8.40 -1.25 19.51
N ALA A 26 7.84 -1.79 20.60
CA ALA A 26 6.58 -1.34 21.20
C ALA A 26 6.80 -0.10 22.09
N LEU A 27 6.22 1.05 21.73
CA LEU A 27 6.26 2.23 22.63
C LEU A 27 5.08 3.23 22.48
N GLU A 28 4.40 3.36 21.34
CA GLU A 28 3.35 4.42 21.19
C GLU A 28 2.24 4.10 20.18
N THR A 29 0.98 4.44 20.52
CA THR A 29 -0.30 4.16 19.77
C THR A 29 -0.14 4.41 18.28
N PRO A 30 -0.12 3.38 17.40
CA PRO A 30 0.20 3.60 16.01
C PRO A 30 -1.08 4.11 15.33
N THR A 31 -1.12 5.39 15.02
CA THR A 31 -2.15 5.89 14.12
C THR A 31 -1.93 5.28 12.73
N HIS A 32 -3.00 5.12 11.94
CA HIS A 32 -2.86 4.69 10.54
C HIS A 32 -1.88 5.60 9.77
N HIS A 33 -1.81 6.88 10.15
CA HIS A 33 -0.85 7.84 9.59
C HIS A 33 0.60 7.43 9.88
N HIS A 34 0.95 7.22 11.15
CA HIS A 34 2.30 6.83 11.58
C HIS A 34 2.73 5.50 10.95
N LEU A 35 1.79 4.56 10.83
CA LEU A 35 1.99 3.21 10.29
C LEU A 35 2.45 3.20 8.83
N PHE A 36 1.86 4.08 8.01
CA PHE A 36 2.04 4.07 6.56
C PHE A 36 3.01 5.15 6.06
N PHE A 37 3.16 6.27 6.78
CA PHE A 37 3.86 7.45 6.27
C PHE A 37 5.02 7.96 7.12
N GLU A 38 5.09 7.63 8.42
CA GLU A 38 6.18 8.11 9.30
C GLU A 38 7.27 7.04 9.55
N CYS A 39 7.05 5.84 9.03
CA CYS A 39 8.03 4.75 9.01
C CYS A 39 8.90 4.86 7.77
N GLY A 40 10.22 5.10 7.90
CA GLY A 40 11.12 5.27 6.74
C GLY A 40 11.10 4.08 5.76
N PHE A 41 10.85 2.87 6.24
CA PHE A 41 10.63 1.72 5.37
C PHE A 41 9.33 1.83 4.54
N SER A 42 8.21 2.15 5.18
CA SER A 42 6.92 2.34 4.49
C SER A 42 6.97 3.53 3.54
N GLU A 43 7.60 4.62 3.96
CA GLU A 43 7.79 5.85 3.20
C GLU A 43 8.58 5.58 1.92
N THR A 44 9.72 4.88 2.00
CA THR A 44 10.54 4.55 0.81
C THR A 44 9.77 3.69 -0.20
N ILE A 45 8.98 2.72 0.28
CA ILE A 45 8.11 1.91 -0.58
C ILE A 45 7.06 2.78 -1.25
N TRP A 46 6.35 3.57 -0.45
CA TRP A 46 5.29 4.45 -0.93
C TRP A 46 5.82 5.46 -1.95
N ALA A 47 6.87 6.21 -1.61
CA ALA A 47 7.48 7.25 -2.44
C ALA A 47 7.89 6.73 -3.82
N TYR A 48 8.46 5.53 -3.90
CA TYR A 48 8.85 4.91 -5.17
C TYR A 48 7.68 4.72 -6.13
N PHE A 49 6.56 4.17 -5.65
CA PHE A 49 5.37 3.97 -6.49
C PHE A 49 4.61 5.26 -6.71
N ALA A 50 4.60 6.12 -5.69
CA ALA A 50 3.90 7.36 -5.73
C ALA A 50 4.51 8.31 -6.77
N ALA A 51 5.84 8.43 -6.84
CA ALA A 51 6.54 9.25 -7.83
C ALA A 51 6.32 8.80 -9.29
N LYS A 52 5.97 7.52 -9.52
CA LYS A 52 5.65 7.00 -10.86
C LYS A 52 4.28 7.41 -11.37
N VAL A 53 3.41 7.89 -10.48
CA VAL A 53 2.01 8.19 -10.78
C VAL A 53 1.69 9.66 -10.51
N TRP A 54 2.38 10.26 -9.56
CA TRP A 54 2.18 11.63 -9.11
C TRP A 54 3.45 12.46 -9.32
N PRO A 55 3.35 13.64 -9.98
CA PRO A 55 4.43 14.62 -10.02
C PRO A 55 4.83 15.09 -8.62
N ASN A 56 3.83 15.23 -7.73
CA ASN A 56 4.00 15.57 -6.32
C ASN A 56 3.25 14.52 -5.49
N PRO A 57 3.92 13.43 -5.08
CA PRO A 57 3.27 12.33 -4.38
C PRO A 57 2.74 12.79 -3.01
N PRO A 58 1.52 12.37 -2.63
CA PRO A 58 0.97 12.75 -1.33
C PRO A 58 1.78 12.08 -0.21
N LEU A 59 1.99 12.83 0.87
CA LEU A 59 2.80 12.41 2.02
C LEU A 59 1.98 11.78 3.13
N ASP A 60 0.66 11.72 2.97
CA ASP A 60 -0.27 11.15 3.95
C ASP A 60 -1.49 10.49 3.30
N LEU A 61 -2.18 9.67 4.10
CA LEU A 61 -3.34 8.90 3.66
C LEU A 61 -4.51 9.78 3.21
N HIS A 62 -4.72 10.90 3.89
CA HIS A 62 -5.84 11.79 3.64
C HIS A 62 -5.61 12.55 2.32
N SER A 63 -4.41 13.06 2.08
CA SER A 63 -3.99 13.67 0.83
C SER A 63 -4.08 12.69 -0.34
N ALA A 64 -3.64 11.43 -0.14
CA ALA A 64 -3.78 10.39 -1.15
C ALA A 64 -5.26 10.10 -1.47
N ALA A 65 -6.13 9.98 -0.47
CA ALA A 65 -7.55 9.76 -0.65
C ALA A 65 -8.26 10.95 -1.33
N ALA A 66 -7.94 12.18 -0.92
CA ALA A 66 -8.45 13.40 -1.53
C ALA A 66 -8.09 13.45 -3.02
N TRP A 67 -6.84 13.14 -3.35
CA TRP A 67 -6.38 13.14 -4.72
C TRP A 67 -7.04 12.03 -5.56
N ILE A 68 -7.22 10.81 -5.02
CA ILE A 68 -7.98 9.73 -5.68
C ILE A 68 -9.42 10.17 -5.97
N ASN A 69 -10.03 10.97 -5.09
CA ASN A 69 -11.37 11.50 -5.32
C ASN A 69 -11.39 12.60 -6.40
N MET A 70 -10.41 13.50 -6.42
CA MET A 70 -10.26 14.50 -7.48
C MET A 70 -9.99 13.85 -8.85
N ALA A 71 -9.17 12.81 -8.87
CA ALA A 71 -8.85 12.00 -10.05
C ALA A 71 -10.08 11.39 -10.73
N ARG A 72 -11.19 11.21 -9.99
CA ARG A 72 -12.42 10.57 -10.48
C ARG A 72 -12.98 11.25 -11.73
N ASN A 73 -12.85 12.58 -11.83
CA ASN A 73 -13.48 13.39 -12.87
C ASN A 73 -12.51 13.86 -13.96
N ASN A 74 -11.22 14.00 -13.63
CA ASN A 74 -10.26 14.70 -14.52
C ASN A 74 -9.28 13.76 -15.25
N PHE A 75 -9.26 12.46 -14.95
CA PHE A 75 -8.30 11.52 -15.54
C PHE A 75 -8.94 10.41 -16.38
N SER A 76 -8.14 9.85 -17.27
CA SER A 76 -8.52 8.69 -18.08
C SER A 76 -8.97 7.51 -17.20
N PRO A 77 -9.84 6.62 -17.71
CA PRO A 77 -10.18 5.38 -17.02
C PRO A 77 -8.96 4.57 -16.57
N GLN A 78 -7.91 4.52 -17.40
CA GLN A 78 -6.66 3.81 -17.11
C GLN A 78 -5.93 4.41 -15.93
N ALA A 79 -5.70 5.73 -15.94
CA ALA A 79 -5.05 6.42 -14.85
C ALA A 79 -5.81 6.21 -13.53
N ARG A 80 -7.14 6.42 -13.53
CA ARG A 80 -7.97 6.23 -12.33
C ARG A 80 -7.87 4.81 -11.76
N CYS A 81 -7.83 3.79 -12.61
CA CYS A 81 -7.67 2.41 -12.19
C CYS A 81 -6.27 2.16 -11.59
N ILE A 82 -5.23 2.57 -12.30
CA ILE A 82 -3.82 2.37 -11.89
C ILE A 82 -3.52 3.07 -10.58
N ILE A 83 -3.97 4.32 -10.40
CA ILE A 83 -3.81 5.08 -9.16
C ILE A 83 -4.40 4.30 -7.98
N LYS A 84 -5.63 3.79 -8.12
CA LYS A 84 -6.29 2.99 -7.08
C LYS A 84 -5.54 1.69 -6.79
N LEU A 85 -5.08 1.00 -7.84
CA LEU A 85 -4.34 -0.25 -7.71
C LEU A 85 -2.99 -0.06 -7.02
N VAL A 86 -2.25 1.00 -7.39
CA VAL A 86 -0.98 1.38 -6.75
C VAL A 86 -1.21 1.66 -5.27
N PHE A 87 -2.22 2.47 -4.95
CA PHE A 87 -2.57 2.79 -3.57
C PHE A 87 -2.93 1.55 -2.76
N GLN A 88 -3.88 0.76 -3.25
CA GLN A 88 -4.34 -0.45 -2.57
C GLN A 88 -3.22 -1.48 -2.41
N SER A 89 -2.42 -1.71 -3.45
CA SER A 89 -1.35 -2.71 -3.43
C SER A 89 -0.22 -2.32 -2.49
N SER A 90 0.17 -1.04 -2.49
CA SER A 90 1.21 -0.50 -1.61
C SER A 90 0.78 -0.61 -0.15
N ILE A 91 -0.42 -0.11 0.20
CA ILE A 91 -0.95 -0.20 1.57
C ILE A 91 -1.01 -1.65 2.05
N TYR A 92 -1.58 -2.55 1.23
CA TYR A 92 -1.73 -3.94 1.61
C TYR A 92 -0.39 -4.64 1.86
N LEU A 93 0.60 -4.44 0.98
CA LEU A 93 1.89 -5.12 1.11
C LEU A 93 2.78 -4.51 2.19
N ILE A 94 2.70 -3.20 2.42
CA ILE A 94 3.34 -2.56 3.58
C ILE A 94 2.77 -3.13 4.88
N TRP A 95 1.43 -3.18 4.99
CA TRP A 95 0.76 -3.78 6.15
C TRP A 95 1.15 -5.25 6.35
N LYS A 96 1.14 -6.04 5.27
CA LYS A 96 1.50 -7.47 5.31
C LYS A 96 2.94 -7.68 5.77
N GLU A 97 3.89 -6.95 5.20
CA GLU A 97 5.31 -7.05 5.56
C GLU A 97 5.55 -6.65 7.03
N ARG A 98 4.86 -5.61 7.50
CA ARG A 98 4.98 -5.19 8.89
C ARG A 98 4.46 -6.25 9.85
N ASN A 99 3.29 -6.81 9.57
CA ASN A 99 2.74 -7.90 10.37
C ASN A 99 3.67 -9.11 10.36
N LEU A 100 4.25 -9.46 9.21
CA LEU A 100 5.24 -10.52 9.13
C LEU A 100 6.42 -10.27 10.07
N ARG A 101 6.99 -9.06 10.08
CA ARG A 101 8.09 -8.69 10.98
C ARG A 101 7.73 -8.82 12.45
N ILE A 102 6.51 -8.40 12.82
CA ILE A 102 6.02 -8.47 14.20
C ILE A 102 5.88 -9.93 14.65
N PHE A 103 5.24 -10.77 13.84
CA PHE A 103 4.88 -12.13 14.27
C PHE A 103 5.98 -13.17 14.04
N THR A 104 6.93 -12.91 13.16
CA THR A 104 7.96 -13.89 12.78
C THR A 104 9.39 -13.43 13.01
N SER A 105 9.62 -12.15 13.37
CA SER A 105 10.95 -11.54 13.44
C SER A 105 11.76 -11.66 12.14
N THR A 106 11.13 -12.01 11.01
CA THR A 106 11.76 -12.04 9.68
C THR A 106 11.47 -10.76 8.93
N SER A 107 12.41 -10.31 8.10
CA SER A 107 12.26 -9.09 7.32
C SER A 107 12.67 -9.32 5.86
N SER A 108 11.83 -8.83 4.95
CA SER A 108 12.15 -8.74 3.53
C SER A 108 12.98 -7.48 3.25
N THR A 109 13.75 -7.48 2.16
CA THR A 109 14.38 -6.24 1.69
C THR A 109 13.35 -5.31 1.07
N THR A 110 13.61 -4.00 1.04
CA THR A 110 12.76 -3.01 0.36
C THR A 110 12.53 -3.39 -1.12
N ASN A 111 13.56 -3.90 -1.80
CA ASN A 111 13.48 -4.36 -3.19
C ASN A 111 12.52 -5.56 -3.36
N THR A 112 12.51 -6.48 -2.40
CA THR A 112 11.57 -7.60 -2.39
C THR A 112 10.13 -7.10 -2.32
N VAL A 113 9.85 -6.10 -1.47
CA VAL A 113 8.52 -5.52 -1.35
C VAL A 113 8.15 -4.69 -2.58
N HIS A 114 9.07 -3.92 -3.16
CA HIS A 114 8.85 -3.26 -4.44
C HIS A 114 8.46 -4.25 -5.53
N SER A 115 9.19 -5.35 -5.67
CA SER A 115 8.90 -6.38 -6.66
C SER A 115 7.54 -7.03 -6.43
N ALA A 116 7.16 -7.24 -5.17
CA ALA A 116 5.86 -7.78 -4.80
C ALA A 116 4.70 -6.82 -5.14
N VAL A 117 4.87 -5.51 -4.92
CA VAL A 117 3.85 -4.50 -5.26
C VAL A 117 3.69 -4.40 -6.77
N ASP A 118 4.79 -4.31 -7.51
CA ASP A 118 4.78 -4.24 -8.97
C ASP A 118 4.11 -5.49 -9.58
N ARG A 119 4.50 -6.68 -9.11
CA ARG A 119 3.86 -7.93 -9.53
C ARG A 119 2.36 -7.95 -9.22
N LYS A 120 1.96 -7.56 -8.01
CA LYS A 120 0.54 -7.52 -7.62
C LYS A 120 -0.27 -6.61 -8.55
N ILE A 121 0.26 -5.44 -8.91
CA ILE A 121 -0.40 -4.52 -9.84
C ILE A 121 -0.54 -5.17 -11.21
N ARG A 122 0.54 -5.75 -11.77
CA ARG A 122 0.51 -6.41 -13.09
C ARG A 122 -0.48 -7.57 -13.12
N ASP A 123 -0.49 -8.41 -12.09
CA ASP A 123 -1.40 -9.55 -11.98
C ASP A 123 -2.87 -9.08 -11.96
N GLN A 124 -3.17 -7.99 -11.22
CA GLN A 124 -4.51 -7.43 -11.24
C GLN A 124 -4.87 -6.80 -12.59
N LEU A 125 -3.95 -6.10 -13.24
CA LEU A 125 -4.17 -5.50 -14.56
C LEU A 125 -4.38 -6.55 -15.66
N LEU A 126 -3.68 -7.68 -15.60
CA LEU A 126 -3.85 -8.81 -16.52
C LEU A 126 -5.21 -9.50 -16.37
N SER A 127 -5.79 -9.45 -15.17
CA SER A 127 -7.14 -10.01 -14.92
C SER A 127 -8.27 -9.16 -15.52
N ILE A 128 -8.00 -7.90 -15.86
CA ILE A 128 -8.98 -7.00 -16.46
C ILE A 128 -9.18 -7.40 -17.93
N GLN A 129 -10.42 -7.70 -18.30
CA GLN A 129 -10.77 -8.05 -19.66
C GLN A 129 -10.43 -6.89 -20.63
N PRO A 130 -9.73 -7.17 -21.74
CA PRO A 130 -9.46 -6.15 -22.74
C PRO A 130 -10.76 -5.59 -23.30
N SER A 131 -10.84 -4.26 -23.40
CA SER A 131 -11.97 -3.58 -24.05
C SER A 131 -11.46 -2.81 -25.25
N PRO A 132 -12.03 -3.00 -26.45
CA PRO A 132 -11.64 -2.23 -27.64
C PRO A 132 -11.95 -0.73 -27.47
N ARG A 133 -12.81 -0.35 -26.52
CA ARG A 133 -13.17 1.05 -26.20
C ARG A 133 -12.12 1.75 -25.35
N ILE A 134 -11.19 1.01 -24.73
CA ILE A 134 -10.18 1.54 -23.82
C ILE A 134 -8.82 1.23 -24.43
N GLN A 135 -8.24 2.23 -25.10
CA GLN A 135 -6.91 2.15 -25.67
C GLN A 135 -6.04 3.30 -25.16
N PRO A 136 -4.76 3.05 -24.84
CA PRO A 136 -4.12 1.73 -24.76
C PRO A 136 -4.70 0.89 -23.61
N SER A 137 -4.41 -0.42 -23.58
CA SER A 137 -4.84 -1.29 -22.49
C SER A 137 -4.29 -0.80 -21.14
N PHE A 138 -4.93 -1.18 -20.03
CA PHE A 138 -4.47 -0.74 -18.70
C PHE A 138 -3.02 -1.14 -18.43
N LEU A 139 -2.62 -2.35 -18.83
CA LEU A 139 -1.25 -2.83 -18.67
C LEU A 139 -0.25 -2.03 -19.52
N GLN A 140 -0.60 -1.73 -20.78
CA GLN A 140 0.24 -0.91 -21.65
C GLN A 140 0.38 0.51 -21.10
N PHE A 141 -0.71 1.11 -20.63
CA PHE A 141 -0.69 2.42 -19.98
C PHE A 141 0.22 2.40 -18.74
N PHE A 142 0.11 1.36 -17.91
CA PHE A 142 0.95 1.19 -16.73
C PHE A 142 2.44 1.11 -17.09
N PHE A 143 2.81 0.36 -18.13
CA PHE A 143 4.20 0.30 -18.60
C PHE A 143 4.69 1.63 -19.15
N ALA A 144 3.82 2.41 -19.80
CA ALA A 144 4.16 3.75 -20.26
C ALA A 144 4.47 4.69 -19.09
N CYS A 145 3.69 4.62 -17.99
CA CYS A 145 3.90 5.46 -16.81
C CYS A 145 5.09 5.03 -15.94
N THR A 146 5.43 3.75 -15.92
CA THR A 146 6.42 3.19 -14.97
C THR A 146 7.78 2.89 -15.57
N ARG A 147 7.95 3.18 -16.87
CA ARG A 147 9.21 2.95 -17.61
C ARG A 147 10.35 3.68 -16.91
N PRO A 148 11.44 2.99 -16.53
CA PRO A 148 12.62 3.67 -16.00
C PRO A 148 13.17 4.61 -17.08
N LEU A 149 13.44 5.87 -16.68
CA LEU A 149 14.17 6.85 -17.49
C LEU A 149 15.59 6.35 -17.76
#